data_AF-A0A3D3RC80-F1
#
_entry.id   AF-A0A3D3RC80-F1
#
_cell.length_a   1.000
_cell.length_b   1.000
_cell.length_c   1.000
_cell.angle_alpha   90.00
_cell.angle_beta   90.00
_cell.angle_gamma   90.00
#
_symmetry.space_group_name_H-M   'P 1'
#
loop_
_entity.id
_entity.type
_entity.pdbx_description
1 polymer ?
#
loop_
_entity_poly.entity_id
_entity_poly.type
_entity_poly.pdbx_seq_one_letter_code
_entity_poly.pdbx_strand_id
1 'polypeptide(L)'
;ETRGSTPQKPGAAMLIYSDGSQAGTLGGGCVEAEVKHRALRLIDAKSPEIMTFQLDNDYGWDDGLICGGRMKVLVDPVRSEQDLPYYRSMLQ
;
A
#
# COMPACT_ATOMS: atom_id res chain seq x y z
N GLU A 1 4.23 -6.83 6.53
CA GLU A 1 3.92 -7.43 7.86
C GLU A 1 2.54 -6.95 8.27
N THR A 2 1.72 -7.79 8.90
CA THR A 2 0.52 -7.36 9.61
C THR A 2 0.49 -7.97 11.02
N ARG A 3 -0.16 -7.29 11.96
CA ARG A 3 -0.42 -7.77 13.32
C ARG A 3 -1.83 -7.38 13.74
N GLY A 4 -2.50 -8.24 14.50
CA GLY A 4 -3.89 -8.02 14.88
C GLY A 4 -4.84 -8.14 13.69
N SER A 5 -6.00 -7.50 13.76
CA SER A 5 -6.96 -7.49 12.67
C SER A 5 -6.63 -6.34 11.70
N THR A 6 -6.49 -6.69 10.43
CA THR A 6 -6.13 -5.78 9.33
C THR A 6 -7.01 -6.10 8.13
N PRO A 7 -7.32 -5.12 7.25
CA PRO A 7 -8.24 -5.33 6.12
C PRO A 7 -7.70 -6.35 5.10
N GLN A 8 -6.37 -6.52 5.07
CA GLN A 8 -5.69 -7.52 4.24
C GLN A 8 -4.58 -8.25 5.00
N LYS A 9 -4.17 -9.39 4.43
CA LYS A 9 -3.05 -10.21 4.92
C LYS A 9 -1.73 -9.81 4.24
N PRO A 10 -0.57 -10.21 4.81
CA PRO A 10 0.72 -10.04 4.14
C PRO A 10 0.69 -10.70 2.76
N GLY A 11 1.20 -10.01 1.75
CA GLY A 11 1.18 -10.46 0.35
C GLY A 11 0.14 -9.73 -0.50
N ALA A 12 -0.87 -9.09 0.09
CA ALA A 12 -1.73 -8.18 -0.66
C ALA A 12 -0.88 -7.07 -1.30
N ALA A 13 -1.07 -6.86 -2.60
CA ALA A 13 -0.30 -5.93 -3.40
C ALA A 13 -1.23 -5.09 -4.27
N MET A 14 -0.74 -3.90 -4.63
CA MET A 14 -1.32 -3.08 -5.67
C MET A 14 -0.23 -2.44 -6.51
N LEU A 15 -0.47 -2.31 -7.81
CA LEU A 15 0.34 -1.53 -8.74
C LEU A 15 -0.32 -0.19 -8.97
N ILE A 16 0.48 0.87 -8.97
CA ILE A 16 0.02 2.24 -9.18
C ILE A 16 0.77 2.78 -10.39
N TYR A 17 0.00 3.27 -11.36
CA TYR A 17 0.52 3.85 -12.59
C TYR A 17 0.63 5.37 -12.45
N SER A 18 1.48 5.99 -13.26
CA SER A 18 1.73 7.44 -13.23
C SER A 18 0.51 8.29 -13.57
N ASP A 19 -0.46 7.72 -14.28
CA ASP A 19 -1.77 8.34 -14.56
C ASP A 19 -2.75 8.26 -13.35
N GLY A 20 -2.32 7.66 -12.24
CA GLY A 20 -3.14 7.46 -11.05
C GLY A 20 -4.09 6.26 -11.13
N SER A 21 -4.09 5.49 -12.23
CA SER A 21 -4.80 4.21 -12.25
C SER A 21 -4.09 3.18 -11.37
N GLN A 22 -4.80 2.11 -10.98
CA GLN A 22 -4.25 1.04 -10.15
C GLN A 22 -4.75 -0.35 -10.56
N ALA A 23 -3.99 -1.38 -10.20
CA ALA A 23 -4.39 -2.78 -10.28
C ALA A 23 -4.10 -3.46 -8.94
N GLY A 24 -5.04 -4.29 -8.44
CA GLY A 24 -4.98 -4.84 -7.08
C GLY A 24 -5.52 -3.87 -6.02
N THR A 25 -5.52 -4.33 -4.77
CA THR A 25 -6.06 -3.59 -3.62
C THR A 25 -5.37 -4.01 -2.32
N LEU A 26 -5.23 -3.06 -1.39
CA LEU A 26 -4.79 -3.32 -0.02
C LEU A 26 -5.98 -3.49 0.96
N GLY A 27 -7.21 -3.59 0.42
CA GLY A 27 -8.45 -3.67 1.19
C GLY A 27 -9.27 -2.38 1.16
N GLY A 28 -8.85 -1.37 0.38
CA GLY A 28 -9.56 -0.10 0.24
C GLY A 28 -9.39 0.87 1.41
N GLY A 29 -10.20 1.93 1.40
CA GLY A 29 -10.23 2.94 2.46
C GLY A 29 -8.97 3.81 2.54
N CYS A 30 -8.75 4.37 3.72
CA CYS A 30 -7.77 5.41 3.97
C CYS A 30 -6.31 4.95 3.79
N VAL A 31 -6.00 3.72 4.19
CA VAL A 31 -4.66 3.14 4.01
C VAL A 31 -4.31 3.05 2.53
N GLU A 32 -5.23 2.54 1.70
CA GLU A 32 -5.00 2.42 0.26
C GLU A 32 -4.83 3.79 -0.40
N ALA A 33 -5.66 4.76 -0.03
CA ALA A 33 -5.57 6.13 -0.53
C ALA A 33 -4.23 6.81 -0.18
N GLU A 34 -3.75 6.66 1.05
CA GLU A 34 -2.48 7.25 1.50
C GLU A 34 -1.27 6.56 0.84
N VAL A 35 -1.28 5.23 0.73
CA VAL A 35 -0.23 4.50 -0.01
C VAL A 35 -0.21 4.93 -1.47
N LYS A 36 -1.38 5.11 -2.09
CA LYS A 36 -1.49 5.58 -3.47
C LYS A 36 -0.92 6.96 -3.66
N HIS A 37 -1.28 7.89 -2.79
CA HIS A 37 -0.75 9.24 -2.79
C HIS A 37 0.78 9.26 -2.61
N ARG A 38 1.31 8.43 -1.71
CA ARG A 38 2.76 8.32 -1.49
C ARG A 38 3.48 7.74 -2.70
N ALA A 39 2.96 6.68 -3.29
CA ALA A 39 3.58 6.04 -4.45
C ALA A 39 3.72 7.00 -5.63
N LEU A 40 2.68 7.79 -5.93
CA LEU A 40 2.73 8.79 -7.00
C LEU A 40 3.86 9.82 -6.81
N ARG A 41 4.18 10.18 -5.56
CA ARG A 41 5.33 11.06 -5.25
C ARG A 41 6.68 10.36 -5.36
N LEU A 42 6.73 9.05 -5.15
CA LEU A 42 7.98 8.27 -5.17
C LEU A 42 8.37 7.77 -6.56
N ILE A 43 7.46 7.77 -7.53
CA ILE A 43 7.73 7.35 -8.93
C ILE A 43 8.99 8.04 -9.46
N ASP A 44 9.12 9.36 -9.25
CA ASP A 44 10.27 10.13 -9.72
C ASP A 44 11.49 10.03 -8.78
N ALA A 45 11.25 9.84 -7.48
CA ALA A 45 12.31 9.77 -6.47
C ALA A 45 13.15 8.48 -6.56
N LYS A 46 12.61 7.41 -7.17
CA LYS A 46 13.26 6.10 -7.34
C LYS A 46 13.80 5.48 -6.04
N SER A 47 13.24 5.88 -4.90
CA SER A 47 13.63 5.40 -3.57
C SER A 47 12.45 4.70 -2.90
N PRO A 48 12.63 3.46 -2.40
CA PRO A 48 11.57 2.74 -1.70
C PRO A 48 11.34 3.30 -0.28
N GLU A 49 10.10 3.20 0.19
CA GLU A 49 9.70 3.60 1.53
C GLU A 49 8.89 2.49 2.22
N ILE A 50 9.09 2.31 3.53
CA ILE A 50 8.21 1.46 4.35
C ILE A 50 7.29 2.36 5.17
N MET A 51 5.99 2.25 4.92
CA MET A 51 4.95 2.93 5.66
C MET A 51 4.41 2.02 6.75
N THR A 52 4.20 2.55 7.96
CA THR A 52 3.59 1.81 9.08
C THR A 52 2.27 2.46 9.44
N PHE A 53 1.19 1.68 9.36
CA PHE A 53 -0.16 2.10 9.69
C PHE A 53 -0.62 1.40 10.95
N GLN A 54 -1.00 2.19 11.94
CA GLN A 54 -1.66 1.72 13.15
C GLN A 54 -3.17 1.91 12.95
N LEU A 55 -3.93 0.84 13.04
CA LEU A 55 -5.37 0.80 12.75
C LEU A 55 -6.17 0.79 14.06
N ASP A 56 -5.77 1.66 14.99
CA ASP A 56 -6.45 1.86 16.28
C ASP A 56 -7.10 3.25 16.36
N ASN A 57 -7.75 3.51 17.49
CA ASN A 57 -8.65 4.64 17.69
C ASN A 57 -7.94 6.01 17.66
N ASP A 58 -6.63 6.05 17.92
CA ASP A 58 -5.85 7.29 18.01
C ASP A 58 -5.41 7.83 16.64
N TYR A 59 -5.60 7.06 15.56
CA TYR A 59 -5.12 7.48 14.24
C TYR A 59 -6.01 8.54 13.55
N GLY A 60 -7.13 8.96 14.16
CA GLY A 60 -7.93 10.11 13.69
C GLY A 60 -8.79 9.86 12.45
N TRP A 61 -8.95 8.61 12.02
CA TRP A 61 -9.79 8.22 10.88
C TRP A 61 -11.14 7.68 11.40
N ASP A 62 -12.05 8.60 11.69
CA ASP A 62 -13.37 8.36 12.28
C ASP A 62 -14.41 7.85 11.26
N ASP A 63 -14.03 6.84 10.46
CA ASP A 63 -14.91 6.22 9.45
C ASP A 63 -15.43 4.82 9.90
N GLY A 64 -15.30 4.48 11.18
CA GLY A 64 -15.88 3.24 11.74
C GLY A 64 -15.19 1.92 11.32
N LEU A 65 -14.07 1.99 10.60
CA LEU A 65 -13.29 0.82 10.16
C LEU A 65 -12.08 0.56 11.06
N ILE A 66 -12.33 0.43 12.36
CA ILE A 66 -11.29 0.14 13.36
C ILE A 66 -11.00 -1.37 13.31
N CYS A 67 -9.96 -1.75 12.56
CA CYS A 67 -9.55 -3.15 12.52
C CYS A 67 -8.80 -3.57 13.81
N GLY A 68 -8.21 -2.64 14.57
CA GLY A 68 -7.52 -2.92 15.84
C GLY A 68 -6.15 -3.59 15.68
N GLY A 69 -5.50 -3.36 14.54
CA GLY A 69 -4.22 -3.98 14.19
C GLY A 69 -3.18 -2.98 13.68
N ARG A 70 -2.07 -3.49 13.17
CA ARG A 70 -0.99 -2.71 12.54
C ARG A 70 -0.58 -3.38 11.25
N MET A 71 -0.30 -2.60 10.22
CA MET A 71 0.29 -3.10 8.98
C MET A 71 1.49 -2.27 8.53
N LYS A 72 2.46 -2.95 7.91
CA LYS A 72 3.57 -2.32 7.20
C LYS A 72 3.44 -2.58 5.71
N VAL A 73 3.51 -1.51 4.94
CA VAL A 73 3.43 -1.52 3.48
C VAL A 73 4.76 -1.03 2.93
N LEU A 74 5.36 -1.82 2.03
CA LEU A 74 6.49 -1.38 1.23
C LEU A 74 5.96 -0.70 -0.02
N VAL A 75 6.41 0.52 -0.28
CA VAL A 75 6.20 1.24 -1.53
C VAL A 75 7.52 1.24 -2.27
N ASP A 76 7.62 0.47 -3.34
CA ASP A 76 8.84 0.30 -4.11
C ASP A 76 8.63 0.78 -5.55
N PRO A 77 9.29 1.88 -5.97
CA PRO A 77 9.17 2.37 -7.34
C PRO A 77 9.89 1.44 -8.30
N VAL A 78 9.22 1.14 -9.43
CA VAL A 78 9.81 0.34 -10.52
C VAL A 78 10.96 1.12 -11.14
N ARG A 79 12.17 0.57 -11.07
CA ARG A 79 13.41 1.23 -11.53
C ARG A 79 13.77 0.84 -12.96
N SER A 80 13.38 -0.35 -13.40
CA SER A 80 13.60 -0.89 -14.75
C SER A 80 12.35 -1.63 -15.25
N GLU A 81 12.08 -1.56 -16.55
CA GLU A 81 11.00 -2.36 -17.18
C GLU A 81 11.20 -3.87 -17.00
N GLN A 82 12.44 -4.31 -16.80
CA GLN A 82 12.78 -5.71 -16.54
C GLN A 82 12.21 -6.24 -15.22
N ASP A 83 11.91 -5.34 -14.27
CA ASP A 83 11.35 -5.71 -12.97
C ASP A 83 9.81 -5.84 -13.01
N LEU A 84 9.16 -5.31 -14.05
CA LEU A 84 7.69 -5.32 -14.17
C LEU A 84 7.06 -6.72 -14.05
N PRO A 85 7.62 -7.80 -14.63
CA PRO A 85 7.05 -9.14 -14.47
C PRO A 85 6.99 -9.60 -13.01
N TYR A 86 8.00 -9.25 -12.20
CA TYR A 86 8.04 -9.57 -10.77
C TYR A 86 6.94 -8.83 -9.99
N TYR A 87 6.76 -7.54 -10.23
CA TYR A 87 5.69 -6.80 -9.56
C TYR A 87 4.30 -7.24 -10.01
N ARG A 88 4.13 -7.63 -11.27
CA ARG A 88 2.87 -8.19 -11.78
C ARG A 88 2.51 -9.54 -11.16
N SER A 89 3.49 -10.39 -10.85
CA SER A 89 3.21 -11.69 -10.21
C SER A 89 2.70 -11.54 -8.77
N MET A 90 2.91 -10.39 -8.14
CA MET A 90 2.34 -10.10 -6.80
C MET A 90 0.84 -9.82 -6.80
N LEU A 91 0.23 -9.57 -7.96
CA LEU A 91 -1.22 -9.33 -8.09
C LEU A 91 -2.06 -10.62 -8.22
N GLN A 92 -1.42 -11.79 -8.16
CA GLN A 92 -2.05 -13.10 -8.37
C GLN A 92 -2.80 -13.62 -7.13
#